data_AF-A0A2E5X2B9-F1
#
_entry.id   AF-A0A2E5X2B9-F1
#
_cell.length_a   1.000
_cell.length_b   1.000
_cell.length_c   1.000
_cell.angle_alpha   90.00
_cell.angle_beta   90.00
_cell.angle_gamma   90.00
#
_symmetry.space_group_name_H-M   'P 1'
#
loop_
_entity.id
_entity.type
_entity.pdbx_description
1 polymer ?
#
loop_
_entity_poly.entity_id
_entity_poly.type
_entity_poly.pdbx_seq_one_letter_code
_entity_poly.pdbx_strand_id
1 'polypeptide(L)'
;MRQFAARHLEFRGHGVELVRAFHSPVAALADFVSGPEAVPFPILADPERKAYGAWGVDGGLAALLSPAAWRRARAAARAGYHPRWRDALRDGIGICPADFLIGADGRLERVHYGANFTDSTPVDDALAWLG
;
A
#
# COMPACT_ATOMS: atom_id res chain seq x y z
N MET A 1 -1.41 -6.94 -2.79
CA MET A 1 -2.14 -7.51 -1.63
C MET A 1 -2.48 -8.99 -1.83
N ARG A 2 -3.27 -9.37 -2.84
CA ARG A 2 -3.62 -10.79 -3.10
C ARG A 2 -2.41 -11.74 -3.20
N GLN A 3 -1.33 -11.32 -3.85
CA GLN A 3 -0.09 -12.12 -3.94
C GLN A 3 0.56 -12.37 -2.56
N PHE A 4 0.65 -11.34 -1.72
CA PHE A 4 1.14 -11.47 -0.35
C PHE A 4 0.22 -12.34 0.53
N ALA A 5 -1.11 -12.23 0.36
CA ALA A 5 -2.07 -13.09 1.06
C ALA A 5 -1.92 -14.56 0.66
N ALA A 6 -1.77 -14.84 -0.64
CA ALA A 6 -1.56 -16.19 -1.15
C ALA A 6 -0.27 -16.84 -0.61
N ARG A 7 0.76 -16.03 -0.34
CA ARG A 7 2.10 -16.49 0.08
C ARG A 7 2.42 -16.19 1.54
N HIS A 8 1.44 -15.78 2.35
CA HIS A 8 1.67 -15.34 3.74
C HIS A 8 2.35 -16.42 4.60
N LEU A 9 2.08 -17.71 4.34
CA LEU A 9 2.71 -18.81 5.06
C LEU A 9 4.21 -18.93 4.78
N GLU A 10 4.69 -18.52 3.60
CA GLU A 10 6.12 -18.48 3.30
C GLU A 10 6.81 -17.45 4.18
N PHE A 11 6.29 -16.21 4.23
CA PHE A 11 6.80 -15.17 5.13
C PHE A 11 6.79 -15.63 6.59
N ARG A 12 5.70 -16.24 7.05
CA ARG A 12 5.59 -16.79 8.41
C ARG A 12 6.60 -17.91 8.68
N GLY A 13 6.92 -18.74 7.68
CA GLY A 13 7.96 -19.76 7.76
C GLY A 13 9.36 -19.18 8.01
N HIS A 14 9.62 -17.96 7.51
CA HIS A 14 10.84 -17.19 7.78
C HIS A 14 10.76 -16.36 9.09
N GLY A 15 9.71 -16.53 9.89
CA GLY A 15 9.52 -15.75 11.12
C GLY A 15 9.05 -14.31 10.90
N VAL A 16 8.59 -13.98 9.68
CA VAL A 16 8.12 -12.64 9.31
C VAL A 16 6.59 -12.60 9.36
N GLU A 17 6.05 -11.62 10.08
CA GLU A 17 4.62 -11.32 10.07
C GLU A 17 4.33 -10.21 9.06
N LEU A 18 3.35 -10.45 8.18
CA LEU A 18 2.89 -9.41 7.25
C LEU A 18 1.91 -8.48 7.97
N VAL A 19 2.05 -7.18 7.75
CA VAL A 19 1.09 -6.18 8.24
C VAL A 19 0.86 -5.16 7.14
N ARG A 20 -0.39 -4.72 6.93
CA ARG A 20 -0.70 -3.69 5.94
C ARG A 20 -1.43 -2.51 6.57
N ALA A 21 -0.93 -1.30 6.36
CA ALA A 21 -1.60 -0.08 6.80
C ALA A 21 -2.31 0.64 5.65
N PHE A 22 -3.49 1.17 5.90
CA PHE A 22 -4.28 1.95 4.94
C PHE A 22 -4.57 3.34 5.48
N HIS A 23 -4.60 4.35 4.61
CA HIS A 23 -5.13 5.68 4.94
C HIS A 23 -6.67 5.72 5.09
N SER A 24 -7.32 4.57 5.14
CA SER A 24 -8.77 4.47 5.23
C SER A 24 -9.22 4.29 6.68
N PRO A 25 -10.40 4.79 7.07
CA PRO A 25 -10.99 4.48 8.37
C PRO A 25 -11.37 2.99 8.47
N VAL A 26 -11.46 2.46 9.69
CA VAL A 26 -11.78 1.04 9.95
C VAL A 26 -13.04 0.57 9.22
N ALA A 27 -14.09 1.39 9.18
CA ALA A 27 -15.34 1.05 8.50
C ALA A 27 -15.18 0.75 7.01
N ALA A 28 -14.19 1.36 6.35
CA ALA A 28 -13.88 1.14 4.93
C ALA A 28 -13.02 -0.11 4.69
N LEU A 29 -12.52 -0.76 5.74
CA LEU A 29 -11.65 -1.93 5.67
C LEU A 29 -12.37 -3.24 5.96
N ALA A 30 -13.69 -3.21 6.18
CA ALA A 30 -14.49 -4.38 6.55
C ALA A 30 -14.32 -5.54 5.55
N ASP A 31 -14.29 -5.24 4.24
CA ASP A 31 -14.15 -6.24 3.19
C ASP A 31 -12.82 -7.00 3.25
N PHE A 32 -11.77 -6.36 3.75
CA PHE A 32 -10.44 -6.96 3.92
C PHE A 32 -10.26 -7.71 5.23
N VAL A 33 -11.20 -7.57 6.17
CA VAL A 33 -11.17 -8.25 7.46
C VAL A 33 -12.07 -9.48 7.47
N SER A 34 -13.31 -9.34 6.99
CA SER A 34 -14.32 -10.40 7.06
C SER A 34 -15.16 -10.56 5.79
N GLY A 35 -14.85 -9.79 4.74
CA GLY A 35 -15.55 -9.85 3.46
C GLY A 35 -14.85 -10.73 2.42
N PRO A 36 -15.25 -10.61 1.14
CA PRO A 36 -14.72 -11.42 0.05
C PRO A 36 -13.24 -11.15 -0.27
N GLU A 37 -12.68 -10.06 0.26
CA GLU A 37 -11.27 -9.69 0.10
C GLU A 37 -10.45 -9.92 1.39
N ALA A 38 -10.98 -10.72 2.32
CA ALA A 38 -10.32 -11.03 3.58
C ALA A 38 -8.89 -11.53 3.38
N VAL A 39 -7.96 -11.00 4.17
CA VAL A 39 -6.54 -11.39 4.14
C VAL A 39 -6.14 -12.07 5.44
N PRO A 40 -5.17 -13.00 5.41
CA PRO A 40 -4.79 -13.81 6.57
C PRO A 40 -3.79 -13.11 7.50
N PHE A 41 -3.74 -11.78 7.48
CA PHE A 41 -2.77 -11.00 8.24
C PHE A 41 -3.35 -9.67 8.73
N PRO A 42 -2.77 -9.05 9.78
CA PRO A 42 -3.29 -7.81 10.33
C PRO A 42 -3.35 -6.65 9.33
N ILE A 43 -4.44 -5.89 9.43
CA ILE A 43 -4.63 -4.63 8.71
C ILE A 43 -4.77 -3.49 9.72
N LEU A 44 -4.08 -2.38 9.46
CA LEU A 44 -4.13 -1.17 10.26
C LEU A 44 -4.85 -0.05 9.50
N ALA A 45 -5.75 0.64 10.20
CA ALA A 45 -6.40 1.85 9.73
C ALA A 45 -5.64 3.08 10.25
N ASP A 46 -5.23 3.97 9.36
CA ASP A 46 -4.60 5.25 9.68
C ASP A 46 -5.30 6.42 8.94
N PRO A 47 -6.57 6.71 9.29
CA PRO A 47 -7.33 7.77 8.64
C PRO A 47 -6.72 9.16 8.84
N GLU A 48 -5.92 9.36 9.88
CA GLU A 48 -5.25 10.63 10.19
C GLU A 48 -3.83 10.72 9.62
N ARG A 49 -3.33 9.66 8.97
CA ARG A 49 -2.00 9.60 8.34
C ARG A 49 -0.83 9.78 9.32
N LYS A 50 -1.02 9.41 10.59
CA LYS A 50 0.04 9.54 11.61
C LYS A 50 1.23 8.64 11.28
N ALA A 51 0.98 7.38 10.93
CA ALA A 51 2.02 6.46 10.51
C ALA A 51 2.59 6.87 9.16
N TYR A 52 1.74 7.26 8.20
CA TYR A 52 2.19 7.72 6.89
C TYR A 52 3.16 8.90 6.99
N GLY A 53 2.83 9.94 7.77
CA GLY A 53 3.70 11.10 7.97
C GLY A 53 4.98 10.76 8.75
N ALA A 54 4.89 9.94 9.81
CA ALA A 54 6.06 9.54 10.59
C ALA A 54 7.08 8.71 9.77
N TRP A 55 6.60 7.98 8.76
CA TRP A 55 7.41 7.11 7.92
C TRP A 55 7.79 7.74 6.57
N GLY A 56 7.50 9.04 6.38
CA GLY A 56 7.78 9.76 5.14
C GLY A 56 7.00 9.24 3.94
N VAL A 57 5.90 8.52 4.16
CA VAL A 57 4.97 8.04 3.13
C VAL A 57 3.97 9.16 2.82
N ASP A 58 4.52 10.29 2.36
CA ASP A 58 3.75 11.48 2.07
C ASP A 58 3.12 11.38 0.68
N GLY A 59 1.92 10.81 0.60
CA GLY A 59 1.01 11.12 -0.50
C GLY A 59 0.43 12.52 -0.34
N GLY A 60 1.11 13.57 -0.80
CA GLY A 60 0.64 14.93 -0.58
C GLY A 60 1.14 15.87 -1.65
N LEU A 61 0.20 16.50 -2.40
CA LEU A 61 0.37 17.57 -3.41
C LEU A 61 1.44 17.36 -4.51
N ALA A 62 2.67 16.95 -4.23
CA ALA A 62 3.73 16.65 -5.19
C ALA A 62 3.35 15.51 -6.17
N ALA A 63 2.70 14.45 -5.67
CA ALA A 63 2.19 13.37 -6.53
C ALA A 63 1.06 13.87 -7.48
N LEU A 64 0.26 14.84 -7.02
CA LEU A 64 -0.73 15.57 -7.83
C LEU A 64 -0.08 16.61 -8.75
N LEU A 65 1.18 17.01 -8.55
CA LEU A 65 1.90 17.94 -9.44
C LEU A 65 2.71 17.20 -10.54
N SER A 66 2.74 15.87 -10.52
CA SER A 66 3.44 15.05 -11.52
C SER A 66 2.80 15.15 -12.92
N PRO A 67 3.51 15.64 -13.95
CA PRO A 67 3.00 15.67 -15.33
C PRO A 67 2.61 14.29 -15.87
N ALA A 68 3.24 13.23 -15.35
CA ALA A 68 2.91 11.86 -15.70
C ALA A 68 1.58 11.41 -15.09
N ALA A 69 1.25 11.80 -13.87
CA ALA A 69 -0.04 11.52 -13.24
C ALA A 69 -1.19 12.20 -14.01
N TRP A 70 -1.02 13.46 -14.42
CA TRP A 70 -2.01 14.20 -15.21
C TRP A 70 -2.22 13.63 -16.62
N ARG A 71 -1.18 13.10 -17.27
CA ARG A 71 -1.33 12.41 -18.56
C ARG A 71 -2.15 11.13 -18.41
N ARG A 72 -1.91 10.36 -17.35
CA ARG A 72 -2.61 9.10 -17.09
C ARG A 72 -4.07 9.33 -16.68
N ALA A 73 -4.35 10.31 -15.82
CA ALA A 73 -5.71 10.70 -15.48
C ALA A 73 -6.52 11.13 -16.71
N ARG A 74 -5.91 11.89 -17.63
CA ARG A 74 -6.55 12.28 -18.91
C ARG A 74 -6.78 11.10 -19.85
N ALA A 75 -5.86 10.13 -19.89
CA ALA A 75 -6.03 8.93 -20.70
C ALA A 75 -7.18 8.05 -20.17
N ALA A 76 -7.27 7.86 -18.85
CA ALA A 76 -8.35 7.12 -18.20
C ALA A 76 -9.71 7.81 -18.39
N ALA A 77 -9.77 9.14 -18.24
CA ALA A 77 -11.00 9.91 -18.49
C ALA A 77 -11.48 9.80 -19.94
N ARG A 78 -10.56 9.81 -20.93
CA ARG A 78 -10.88 9.59 -22.35
C ARG A 78 -11.37 8.17 -22.65
N ALA A 79 -10.98 7.20 -21.82
CA ALA A 79 -11.43 5.82 -21.90
C ALA A 79 -12.76 5.58 -21.15
N GLY A 80 -13.44 6.63 -20.68
CA GLY A 80 -14.72 6.52 -19.98
C GLY A 80 -14.61 6.10 -18.50
N TYR A 81 -13.40 5.96 -17.97
CA TYR A 81 -13.20 5.76 -16.54
C TYR A 81 -13.33 7.11 -15.83
N HIS A 82 -14.49 7.31 -15.21
CA HIS A 82 -14.69 8.34 -14.18
C HIS A 82 -14.44 7.69 -12.82
N PRO A 83 -13.19 7.66 -12.31
CA PRO A 83 -13.00 7.34 -10.90
C PRO A 83 -13.85 8.32 -10.11
N ARG A 84 -14.58 7.92 -9.07
CA ARG A 84 -15.13 8.90 -8.13
C ARG A 84 -13.91 9.55 -7.47
N TRP A 85 -13.46 10.70 -8.00
CA TRP A 85 -12.17 11.31 -7.66
C TRP A 85 -12.00 11.48 -6.14
N ARG A 86 -13.10 11.69 -5.40
CA ARG A 86 -13.15 11.74 -3.93
C ARG A 86 -12.90 10.40 -3.23
N ASP A 87 -13.35 9.30 -3.80
CA ASP A 87 -13.16 7.94 -3.27
C ASP A 87 -11.76 7.46 -3.66
N ALA A 88 -11.34 7.71 -4.89
CA ALA A 88 -9.99 7.50 -5.38
C ALA A 88 -8.90 8.26 -4.58
N LEU A 89 -9.13 9.54 -4.23
CA LEU A 89 -8.23 10.31 -3.36
C LEU A 89 -8.21 9.79 -1.92
N ARG A 90 -9.30 9.17 -1.46
CA ARG A 90 -9.43 8.54 -0.14
C ARG A 90 -8.83 7.14 -0.08
N ASP A 91 -8.82 6.43 -1.22
CA ASP A 91 -8.49 5.00 -1.31
C ASP A 91 -7.16 4.71 -2.04
N GLY A 92 -6.37 5.73 -2.42
CA GLY A 92 -4.96 5.54 -2.82
C GLY A 92 -4.51 6.13 -4.18
N ILE A 93 -5.36 6.78 -4.95
CA ILE A 93 -4.94 7.57 -6.12
C ILE A 93 -4.27 8.86 -5.63
N GLY A 94 -2.96 8.77 -5.41
CA GLY A 94 -2.11 9.90 -4.95
C GLY A 94 -1.10 9.55 -3.87
N ILE A 95 -1.10 8.31 -3.38
CA ILE A 95 -0.13 7.81 -2.41
C ILE A 95 0.72 6.74 -3.09
N CYS A 96 2.04 6.88 -3.03
CA CYS A 96 2.92 5.79 -3.42
C CYS A 96 2.95 4.76 -2.29
N PRO A 97 2.87 3.46 -2.61
CA PRO A 97 3.09 2.43 -1.61
C PRO A 97 4.51 2.58 -1.05
N ALA A 98 4.67 2.17 0.20
CA ALA A 98 5.97 2.00 0.81
C ALA A 98 5.98 0.67 1.53
N ASP A 99 7.02 -0.12 1.27
CA ASP A 99 7.19 -1.46 1.77
C ASP A 99 8.44 -1.50 2.64
N PHE A 100 8.32 -2.08 3.84
CA PHE A 100 9.34 -2.05 4.87
C PHE A 100 9.60 -3.46 5.38
N LEU A 101 10.87 -3.80 5.58
CA LEU A 101 11.28 -4.94 6.40
C LEU A 101 11.83 -4.39 7.71
N ILE A 102 11.21 -4.79 8.82
CA ILE A 102 11.58 -4.38 10.16
C ILE A 102 12.17 -5.60 10.86
N GLY A 103 13.41 -5.48 11.33
CA GLY A 103 14.10 -6.51 12.09
C GLY A 103 13.47 -6.73 13.46
N ALA A 104 13.79 -7.85 14.10
CA ALA A 104 13.26 -8.19 15.42
C ALA A 104 13.66 -7.20 16.52
N ASP A 105 14.71 -6.39 16.29
CA ASP A 105 15.16 -5.30 17.15
C ASP A 105 14.43 -3.97 16.89
N GLY A 106 13.46 -3.97 15.98
CA GLY A 106 12.68 -2.79 15.58
C GLY A 106 13.39 -1.87 14.59
N ARG A 107 14.57 -2.23 14.07
CA ARG A 107 15.29 -1.43 13.07
C ARG A 107 14.82 -1.75 11.66
N LEU A 108 14.89 -0.76 10.77
CA LEU A 108 14.63 -0.99 9.34
C LEU A 108 15.80 -1.72 8.70
N GLU A 109 15.54 -2.90 8.16
CA GLU A 109 16.52 -3.68 7.41
C GLU A 109 16.45 -3.34 5.92
N ARG A 110 15.23 -3.15 5.40
CA ARG A 110 15.00 -2.74 4.01
C ARG A 110 13.80 -1.82 3.91
N VAL A 111 13.86 -0.94 2.91
CA VAL A 111 12.82 0.04 2.61
C VAL A 111 12.71 0.19 1.11
N HIS A 112 11.49 0.16 0.60
CA HIS A 112 11.15 0.52 -0.77
C HIS A 112 10.07 1.59 -0.74
N TYR A 113 10.38 2.78 -1.25
CA TYR A 113 9.39 3.83 -1.49
C TYR A 113 9.02 3.81 -2.97
N GLY A 114 7.76 3.52 -3.28
CA GLY A 114 7.30 3.47 -4.66
C GLY A 114 7.42 4.82 -5.37
N ALA A 115 7.83 4.80 -6.63
CA ALA A 115 7.82 5.99 -7.49
C ALA A 115 6.41 6.38 -7.96
N ASN A 116 5.45 5.45 -7.88
CA ASN A 116 4.05 5.67 -8.25
C ASN A 116 3.12 4.68 -7.53
N PHE A 117 1.81 4.88 -7.64
CA PHE A 117 0.78 4.08 -6.95
C PHE A 117 0.79 2.57 -7.26
N THR A 118 1.48 2.11 -8.31
CA THR A 118 1.62 0.69 -8.66
C THR A 118 2.98 0.10 -8.29
N ASP A 119 3.92 0.92 -7.81
CA ASP A 119 5.31 0.55 -7.56
C ASP A 119 5.52 0.04 -6.12
N SER A 120 4.87 -1.07 -5.81
CA SER A 120 5.10 -1.83 -4.57
C SER A 120 6.10 -2.95 -4.84
N THR A 121 6.87 -3.34 -3.83
CA THR A 121 7.82 -4.46 -3.92
C THR A 121 7.09 -5.72 -4.39
N PRO A 122 7.52 -6.33 -5.52
CA PRO A 122 7.00 -7.62 -5.95
C PRO A 122 7.17 -8.67 -4.84
N VAL A 123 6.20 -9.59 -4.71
CA VAL A 123 6.21 -10.57 -3.62
C VAL A 123 7.46 -11.47 -3.64
N ASP A 124 7.96 -11.81 -4.83
CA ASP A 124 9.20 -12.57 -5.01
C ASP A 124 10.42 -11.82 -4.49
N ASP A 125 10.52 -10.52 -4.82
CA ASP A 125 11.61 -9.66 -4.35
C ASP A 125 11.55 -9.48 -2.82
N ALA A 126 10.35 -9.33 -2.26
CA ALA A 126 10.14 -9.24 -0.82
C ALA A 126 10.52 -10.54 -0.08
N LEU A 127 10.32 -11.71 -0.70
CA LEU A 127 10.81 -12.98 -0.13
C LEU A 127 12.32 -13.11 -0.24
N ALA A 128 12.92 -12.66 -1.35
CA ALA A 128 14.37 -12.63 -1.51
C ALA A 128 15.06 -11.71 -0.49
N TRP A 129 14.34 -10.79 0.15
CA TRP A 129 14.87 -10.01 1.27
C TRP A 129 15.19 -10.85 2.50
N LEU A 130 14.57 -12.02 2.64
CA LEU A 130 14.59 -12.87 3.84
C LEU A 130 15.70 -13.93 3.85
N GLY A 131 16.53 -13.98 2.81
CA GLY A 131 17.67 -14.91 2.69
C GLY A 131 17.40 -16.04 1.70
#